data_AF-A0A426Z4U7-F1
#
_entry.id   AF-A0A426Z4U7-F1
#
_cell.length_a   1.000
_cell.length_b   1.000
_cell.length_c   1.000
_cell.angle_alpha   90.00
_cell.angle_beta   90.00
_cell.angle_gamma   90.00
#
_symmetry.space_group_name_H-M   'P 1'
#
loop_
_entity.id
_entity.type
_entity.pdbx_description
1 polymer ?
#
loop_
_entity_poly.entity_id
_entity_poly.type
_entity_poly.pdbx_seq_one_letter_code
_entity_poly.pdbx_strand_id
1 'polypeptide(L)' 'MARIKVHELRRKTKAELQNPLKDLKNELSLLHVAKVTGGAPNKLSKIKVVRLSIARVLTVTSQKQKAALREVYKKKGH' A
#
# COMPACT_ATOMS: atom_id res chain seq x y z
N MET A 1 0.29 6.54 -13.02
CA MET A 1 -0.17 6.17 -11.68
C MET A 1 -0.32 7.42 -10.85
N ALA A 2 -1.56 7.81 -10.57
CA ALA A 2 -1.84 8.95 -9.70
C ALA A 2 -1.51 8.58 -8.24
N ARG A 3 -1.11 9.58 -7.46
CA ARG A 3 -0.77 9.42 -6.04
C ARG A 3 -2.02 8.97 -5.26
N ILE A 4 -1.99 7.76 -4.68
CA ILE A 4 -3.11 7.25 -3.88
C ILE A 4 -3.38 8.16 -2.67
N LYS A 5 -4.64 8.61 -2.53
CA LYS A 5 -5.07 9.44 -1.41
C LYS A 5 -5.46 8.58 -0.21
N VAL A 6 -4.94 8.92 0.96
CA VAL A 6 -5.11 8.10 2.17
C VAL A 6 -6.56 8.08 2.67
N HIS A 7 -7.32 9.17 2.47
CA HIS A 7 -8.72 9.23 2.89
C HIS A 7 -9.61 8.23 2.12
N GLU A 8 -9.30 7.95 0.86
CA GLU A 8 -10.01 6.95 0.05
C GLU A 8 -9.75 5.53 0.60
N LEU A 9 -8.51 5.24 0.99
CA LEU A 9 -8.11 3.94 1.54
C LEU A 9 -8.79 3.65 2.89
N ARG A 10 -9.05 4.68 3.71
CA ARG A 10 -9.71 4.49 5.00
C ARG A 10 -11.16 4.04 4.87
N ARG A 11 -11.85 4.43 3.79
CA ARG A 11 -13.24 4.03 3.52
C ARG A 11 -13.38 2.61 2.99
N LYS A 12 -12.31 2.02 2.44
CA LYS A 12 -12.31 0.69 1.82
C LYS A 12 -12.22 -0.46 2.83
N THR A 13 -12.75 -1.61 2.47
CA THR A 13 -12.68 -2.83 3.30
C THR A 13 -11.29 -3.49 3.25
N LYS A 14 -11.00 -4.43 4.16
CA LYS A 14 -9.69 -5.14 4.18
C LYS A 14 -9.46 -5.91 2.87
N ALA A 15 -10.50 -6.53 2.31
CA ALA A 15 -10.41 -7.26 1.04
C ALA A 15 -10.10 -6.30 -0.12
N GLU A 16 -10.78 -5.15 -0.18
CA GLU A 16 -10.54 -4.11 -1.19
C GLU A 16 -9.17 -3.43 -1.08
N LEU A 17 -8.49 -3.53 0.06
CA LEU A 17 -7.12 -3.05 0.24
C LEU A 17 -6.07 -4.09 -0.19
N GLN A 18 -6.41 -5.39 -0.16
CA GLN A 18 -5.50 -6.47 -0.55
C GLN A 18 -5.31 -6.57 -2.06
N ASN A 19 -6.38 -6.38 -2.84
CA ASN A 19 -6.32 -6.38 -4.31
C ASN A 19 -5.33 -5.32 -4.86
N PRO A 20 -5.48 -4.02 -4.57
CA PRO A 20 -4.54 -2.99 -5.05
C PRO A 20 -3.13 -3.18 -4.48
N LEU A 21 -2.98 -3.78 -3.30
CA LEU A 21 -1.66 -4.10 -2.76
C LEU A 21 -0.92 -5.14 -3.62
N LYS A 22 -1.63 -6.16 -4.12
CA LYS A 22 -1.06 -7.18 -5.02
C LYS A 22 -0.66 -6.56 -6.36
N ASP A 23 -1.53 -5.75 -6.93
CA ASP A 23 -1.28 -5.11 -8.24
C ASP A 23 -0.09 -4.14 -8.17
N LEU A 24 -0.01 -3.31 -7.12
CA LEU A 24 1.11 -2.38 -6.92
C LEU A 24 2.45 -3.11 -6.70
N LYS A 25 2.45 -4.28 -6.05
CA LYS A 25 3.65 -5.10 -5.89
C LYS A 25 4.11 -5.70 -7.22
N ASN A 26 3.17 -6.16 -8.05
CA ASN A 26 3.47 -6.65 -9.39
C ASN A 26 4.05 -5.54 -10.27
N GLU A 27 3.44 -4.35 -10.26
CA GLU A 27 3.96 -3.18 -10.98
C GLU A 27 5.37 -2.81 -10.50
N LEU A 28 5.62 -2.82 -9.19
CA LEU A 28 6.95 -2.54 -8.65
C LEU A 28 8.00 -3.53 -9.13
N SER A 29 7.66 -4.82 -9.20
CA SER A 29 8.55 -5.87 -9.71
C SER A 29 8.93 -5.61 -11.17
N LEU A 30 7.94 -5.30 -12.01
CA LEU A 30 8.18 -4.95 -13.42
C LEU A 30 9.07 -3.70 -13.56
N LEU A 31 8.86 -2.69 -12.71
CA LEU A 31 9.67 -1.47 -12.71
C LEU A 31 11.11 -1.73 -12.24
N HIS A 32 11.33 -2.67 -11.33
CA HIS A 32 12.69 -3.06 -10.92
C HIS A 32 13.44 -3.79 -12.04
N VAL A 33 12.77 -4.67 -12.80
CA VAL A 33 13.36 -5.28 -14.01
C VAL A 33 13.70 -4.19 -15.03
N ALA A 34 12.77 -3.27 -15.30
CA ALA A 34 12.99 -2.15 -16.21
C ALA A 34 14.14 -1.23 -15.76
N LYS A 35 14.39 -1.11 -14.45
CA LYS A 35 15.54 -0.37 -13.92
C LYS A 35 16.86 -1.04 -14.29
N VAL A 36 16.94 -2.36 -14.15
CA VAL A 36 18.16 -3.14 -14.43
C VAL A 36 18.46 -3.16 -15.93
N THR A 37 17.43 -3.21 -16.78
CA THR A 37 17.59 -3.25 -18.24
C THR A 37 17.75 -1.87 -18.91
N GLY A 38 17.94 -0.79 -18.13
CA GLY A 38 18.14 0.56 -18.67
C GLY A 38 16.89 1.21 -19.25
N GLY A 39 15.71 0.90 -18.70
CA GLY A 39 14.42 1.40 -19.18
C GLY A 39 14.25 2.92 -19.11
N ALA A 40 13.29 3.44 -19.88
CA ALA A 40 13.05 4.88 -20.04
C ALA A 40 12.87 5.64 -18.70
N PRO A 41 13.44 6.86 -18.54
CA PRO A 41 13.36 7.67 -17.31
C PRO A 41 11.93 7.88 -16.78
N ASN A 42 10.96 8.05 -17.69
CA ASN A 42 9.55 8.20 -17.35
C ASN A 42 8.93 6.96 -16.67
N LYS A 43 9.47 5.76 -16.94
CA LYS A 43 9.07 4.54 -16.23
C LYS A 43 9.76 4.46 -14.86
N LEU A 44 11.04 4.83 -14.77
CA LEU A 44 11.82 4.78 -13.53
C LEU A 44 11.32 5.76 -12.47
N SER A 45 10.88 6.95 -12.86
CA SER A 45 10.29 7.94 -11.95
C SER A 45 9.06 7.40 -11.17
N LYS A 46 8.35 6.41 -11.74
CA LYS A 46 7.19 5.78 -11.10
C LYS A 46 7.56 4.90 -9.90
N ILE A 47 8.80 4.42 -9.80
CA ILE A 47 9.26 3.53 -8.71
C ILE A 47 9.00 4.18 -7.35
N LYS A 48 9.36 5.46 -7.18
CA LYS A 48 9.15 6.19 -5.92
C LYS A 48 7.66 6.31 -5.58
N VAL A 49 6.84 6.59 -6.58
CA VAL A 49 5.39 6.77 -6.41
C VAL A 49 4.72 5.46 -6.03
N VAL A 50 5.07 4.34 -6.67
CA VAL A 50 4.53 3.01 -6.38
C VAL A 50 4.96 2.54 -4.99
N ARG A 51 6.23 2.72 -4.61
CA ARG A 51 6.73 2.39 -3.26
C ARG A 51 5.96 3.15 -2.16
N LEU A 52 5.77 4.45 -2.33
CA LEU A 52 5.00 5.27 -1.38
C LEU A 52 3.52 4.86 -1.33
N SER A 53 2.96 4.41 -2.45
CA SER A 53 1.57 3.95 -2.52
C SER A 53 1.38 2.62 -1.76
N ILE A 54 2.30 1.66 -1.91
CA ILE A 54 2.33 0.41 -1.14
C ILE A 54 2.41 0.71 0.36
N ALA A 55 3.34 1.60 0.75
CA ALA A 55 3.51 1.98 2.15
C ALA A 55 2.21 2.52 2.77
N ARG A 56 1.48 3.38 2.05
CA ARG A 56 0.20 3.94 2.53
C ARG A 56 -0.87 2.87 2.75
N VAL A 57 -1.01 1.92 1.83
CA VAL A 57 -1.98 0.82 1.94
C VAL A 57 -1.67 -0.04 3.17
N LEU A 58 -0.39 -0.37 3.38
CA LEU A 58 0.07 -1.13 4.55
C LEU A 58 -0.17 -0.35 5.85
N THR A 59 0.11 0.96 5.87
CA THR A 59 -0.13 1.81 7.05
C THR A 59 -1.61 1.83 7.44
N VAL A 60 -2.52 2.04 6.48
CA VAL A 60 -3.97 2.06 6.76
C VAL A 60 -4.45 0.70 7.25
N THR A 61 -3.94 -0.39 6.68
CA THR A 61 -4.28 -1.76 7.10
C THR A 61 -3.83 -2.00 8.54
N SER A 62 -2.60 -1.61 8.88
CA SER A 62 -2.06 -1.72 10.24
C SER A 62 -2.83 -0.84 11.24
N GLN A 63 -3.20 0.38 10.85
CA GLN A 63 -4.04 1.26 11.68
C GLN A 63 -5.39 0.62 12.00
N LYS A 64 -6.09 0.06 11.00
CA LYS A 64 -7.38 -0.61 11.19
C LYS A 64 -7.25 -1.84 12.10
N GLN A 65 -6.23 -2.66 11.88
CA GLN A 65 -5.97 -3.83 12.72
C GLN A 65 -5.69 -3.43 14.17
N LYS A 66 -4.81 -2.44 14.40
CA LYS A 66 -4.51 -1.95 15.75
C LYS A 66 -5.74 -1.36 16.43
N ALA A 67 -6.58 -0.62 15.71
CA ALA A 67 -7.82 -0.07 16.27
C ALA A 67 -8.79 -1.19 16.69
N ALA A 68 -9.00 -2.19 15.85
CA ALA A 68 -9.84 -3.35 16.19
C ALA A 68 -9.32 -4.12 17.41
N LEU A 69 -7.99 -4.36 17.47
CA LEU A 69 -7.37 -5.00 18.62
C LEU A 69 -7.53 -4.16 19.90
N ARG A 70 -7.32 -2.84 19.83
CA ARG A 70 -7.50 -1.94 20.98
C ARG A 70 -8.92 -2.05 21.54
N GLU A 71 -9.94 -2.09 20.71
CA GLU A 71 -11.33 -2.27 21.18
C GLU A 71 -11.57 -3.63 21.83
N VAL A 72 -11.03 -4.71 21.24
CA VAL A 72 -11.13 -6.07 21.81
C VAL A 72 -10.45 -6.17 23.17
N TYR A 73 -9.27 -5.56 23.33
CA TYR A 73 -8.49 -5.63 24.57
C TYR A 73 -8.83 -4.52 25.57
N LYS A 74 -9.66 -3.54 25.22
CA LYS A 74 -10.06 -2.43 26.12
C LYS A 74 -10.75 -2.91 27.41
N LYS A 75 -11.48 -4.03 27.33
CA LYS A 75 -12.19 -4.65 28.46
C LYS A 75 -11.48 -5.88 29.01
N LYS A 76 -10.47 -6.41 28.30
CA LYS A 76 -9.60 -7.46 28.81
C LYS A 76 -8.44 -6.77 29.51
N GLY A 77 -8.66 -6.40 30.77
CA GLY A 77 -7.56 -6.06 31.67
C GLY A 77 -6.61 -7.26 31.74
N HIS A 78 -5.32 -7.00 31.57
CA HIS A 78 -4.32 -7.83 32.21
C HIS A 78 -4.36 -7.56 33.70
#